data_AF-A0A9D8VZX9-F1
#
_entry.id   AF-A0A9D8VZX9-F1
#
_cell.length_a   1.000
_cell.length_b   1.000
_cell.length_c   1.000
_cell.angle_alpha   90.00
_cell.angle_beta   90.00
_cell.angle_gamma   90.00
#
_symmetry.space_group_name_H-M   'P 1'
#
loop_
_entity.id
_entity.type
_entity.pdbx_description
1 polymer ?
#
loop_
_entity_poly.entity_id
_entity_poly.type
_entity_poly.pdbx_seq_one_letter_code
_entity_poly.pdbx_strand_id
1 'polypeptide(L)'
;HAAPFAFSDDYEAAPGIERLLCGTPGILGLAALEVGVDLIAEIGVEQLYAKSQALSEFLRQCLAEGGVMLDLVSPADPGARGSQLSFRHEEAYAICQALIARGVIGDFRDPDILRFGFAPAYLRFADMAEAARHVAEVLESGEWQKAEFRERAAVT
;
A
#
# COMPACT_ATOMS: atom_id res chain seq x y z
N HIS A 1 11.67 -25.17 -20.50
CA HIS A 1 11.97 -26.28 -21.42
C HIS A 1 10.81 -27.28 -21.39
N ALA A 2 10.42 -27.89 -22.51
CA ALA A 2 9.29 -28.84 -22.58
C ALA A 2 9.58 -30.16 -21.84
N ALA A 3 10.80 -30.70 -22.00
CA ALA A 3 11.29 -31.88 -21.26
C ALA A 3 12.58 -31.58 -20.45
N PRO A 4 12.50 -30.89 -19.29
CA PRO A 4 13.68 -30.41 -18.54
C PRO A 4 14.59 -31.51 -17.99
N PHE A 5 14.10 -32.75 -17.90
CA PHE A 5 14.86 -33.92 -17.43
C PHE A 5 15.32 -34.84 -18.57
N ALA A 6 15.09 -34.48 -19.83
CA ALA A 6 15.59 -35.25 -20.97
C ALA A 6 17.10 -35.06 -21.20
N PHE A 7 17.71 -34.02 -20.61
CA PHE A 7 19.12 -33.65 -20.77
C PHE A 7 19.58 -33.59 -22.25
N SER A 8 18.69 -33.17 -23.14
CA SER A 8 18.98 -32.87 -24.54
C SER A 8 19.78 -31.56 -24.64
N ASP A 9 20.70 -31.48 -25.61
CA ASP A 9 21.46 -30.27 -25.90
C ASP A 9 20.58 -29.17 -26.53
N ASP A 10 19.54 -29.57 -27.27
CA ASP A 10 18.59 -28.65 -27.89
C ASP A 10 17.52 -28.20 -26.91
N TYR A 11 17.33 -26.89 -26.78
CA TYR A 11 16.22 -26.30 -26.04
C TYR A 11 14.92 -26.40 -26.82
N GLU A 12 13.91 -27.03 -26.22
CA GLU A 12 12.53 -26.94 -26.66
C GLU A 12 11.70 -26.15 -25.65
N ALA A 13 10.98 -25.12 -26.08
CA ALA A 13 10.12 -24.34 -25.19
C ALA A 13 8.89 -25.14 -24.77
N ALA A 14 8.52 -25.07 -23.48
CA ALA A 14 7.26 -25.62 -23.01
C ALA A 14 6.07 -24.87 -23.65
N PRO A 15 4.91 -25.51 -23.85
CA PRO A 15 3.71 -24.81 -24.29
C PRO A 15 3.23 -23.80 -23.22
N GLY A 16 2.44 -22.81 -23.63
CA GLY A 16 1.82 -21.86 -22.69
C GLY A 16 2.82 -21.03 -21.86
N ILE A 17 2.43 -20.72 -20.62
CA ILE A 17 3.15 -19.83 -19.69
C ILE A 17 4.42 -20.47 -19.11
N GLU A 18 4.49 -21.80 -19.06
CA GLU A 18 5.63 -22.56 -18.50
C GLU A 18 6.95 -22.28 -19.23
N ARG A 19 6.90 -21.79 -20.48
CA ARG A 19 8.08 -21.32 -21.20
C ARG A 19 8.83 -20.17 -20.51
N LEU A 20 8.16 -19.44 -19.61
CA LEU A 20 8.76 -18.34 -18.84
C LEU A 20 9.46 -18.82 -17.56
N LEU A 21 9.29 -20.09 -17.19
CA LEU A 21 9.98 -20.66 -16.03
C LEU A 21 11.48 -20.83 -16.35
N CYS A 22 12.31 -20.44 -15.39
CA CYS A 22 13.76 -20.55 -15.48
C CYS A 22 14.35 -20.93 -14.12
N GLY A 23 15.26 -21.91 -14.13
CA GLY A 23 15.92 -22.40 -12.92
C GLY A 23 14.99 -23.09 -11.93
N THR A 24 15.53 -23.40 -10.75
CA THR A 24 14.74 -23.90 -9.61
C THR A 24 14.04 -22.70 -8.94
N PRO A 25 12.71 -22.75 -8.72
CA PRO A 25 12.01 -21.64 -8.10
C PRO A 25 12.33 -21.51 -6.60
N GLY A 26 12.08 -20.33 -6.03
CA GLY A 26 12.23 -20.08 -4.60
C GLY A 26 11.16 -20.79 -3.77
N ILE A 27 11.40 -22.06 -3.41
CA ILE A 27 10.41 -22.95 -2.78
C ILE A 27 9.76 -22.36 -1.53
N LEU A 28 10.53 -21.72 -0.64
CA LEU A 28 9.97 -21.12 0.58
C LEU A 28 9.02 -19.95 0.29
N GLY A 29 9.36 -19.12 -0.71
CA GLY A 29 8.51 -18.01 -1.14
C GLY A 29 7.21 -18.51 -1.79
N LEU A 30 7.29 -19.58 -2.59
CA LEU A 30 6.11 -20.21 -3.18
C LEU A 30 5.18 -20.81 -2.13
N ALA A 31 5.73 -21.50 -1.12
CA ALA A 31 4.93 -22.06 -0.03
C ALA A 31 4.22 -20.96 0.78
N ALA A 32 4.88 -19.83 1.03
CA ALA A 32 4.25 -18.68 1.70
C ALA A 32 3.18 -17.99 0.83
N LEU A 33 3.44 -17.89 -0.48
CA LEU A 33 2.48 -17.32 -1.45
C LEU A 33 1.18 -18.13 -1.50
N GLU A 34 1.28 -19.47 -1.49
CA GLU A 34 0.12 -20.38 -1.51
C GLU A 34 -0.88 -20.05 -0.39
N VAL A 35 -0.39 -19.90 0.85
CA VAL A 35 -1.22 -19.51 2.00
C VAL A 35 -1.86 -18.14 1.78
N GLY A 36 -1.12 -17.17 1.23
CA GLY A 36 -1.65 -15.85 0.93
C GLY A 36 -2.77 -15.88 -0.12
N VAL A 37 -2.60 -16.70 -1.17
CA VAL A 37 -3.62 -16.89 -2.21
C VAL A 37 -4.87 -17.54 -1.63
N ASP A 38 -4.71 -18.58 -0.82
CA ASP A 38 -5.83 -19.29 -0.19
C ASP A 38 -6.67 -18.37 0.70
N LEU A 39 -6.04 -17.54 1.53
CA LEU A 39 -6.75 -16.57 2.38
C LEU A 39 -7.53 -15.55 1.56
N ILE A 40 -6.96 -15.04 0.47
CA ILE A 40 -7.65 -14.09 -0.42
C ILE A 40 -8.79 -14.77 -1.17
N ALA A 41 -8.63 -16.02 -1.60
CA ALA A 41 -9.66 -16.79 -2.24
C ALA A 41 -10.83 -17.10 -1.29
N GLU A 42 -10.54 -17.40 -0.02
CA GLU A 42 -11.55 -17.64 1.03
C GLU A 42 -12.36 -16.37 1.31
N ILE A 43 -11.72 -15.20 1.41
CA ILE A 43 -12.43 -13.92 1.62
C ILE A 43 -13.18 -13.50 0.36
N GLY A 44 -12.59 -13.68 -0.82
CA GLY A 44 -13.15 -13.25 -2.10
C GLY A 44 -12.86 -11.77 -2.43
N VAL A 45 -12.49 -11.54 -3.69
CA VAL A 45 -12.00 -10.24 -4.18
C VAL A 45 -13.07 -9.14 -4.10
N GLU A 46 -14.33 -9.47 -4.34
CA GLU A 46 -15.44 -8.51 -4.28
C GLU A 46 -15.64 -7.93 -2.87
N GLN A 47 -15.54 -8.78 -1.83
CA GLN A 47 -15.66 -8.34 -0.44
C GLN A 47 -14.48 -7.46 -0.03
N LEU A 48 -13.27 -7.83 -0.45
CA LEU A 48 -12.06 -7.02 -0.23
C LEU A 48 -12.18 -5.66 -0.91
N TYR A 49 -12.63 -5.63 -2.17
CA TYR A 49 -12.81 -4.39 -2.93
C TYR A 49 -13.83 -3.45 -2.29
N ALA A 50 -15.02 -3.97 -1.92
CA ALA A 50 -16.05 -3.20 -1.24
C ALA A 50 -15.54 -2.62 0.10
N LYS A 51 -14.86 -3.44 0.91
CA LYS A 51 -14.30 -2.96 2.19
C LYS A 51 -13.17 -1.95 1.99
N SER A 52 -12.33 -2.12 0.97
CA SER A 52 -11.29 -1.15 0.60
C SER A 52 -11.89 0.22 0.28
N GLN A 53 -12.94 0.26 -0.55
CA GLN A 53 -13.64 1.50 -0.88
C GLN A 53 -14.20 2.16 0.39
N ALA A 54 -14.89 1.37 1.22
CA ALA A 54 -15.46 1.86 2.48
C ALA A 54 -14.41 2.41 3.45
N LEU A 55 -13.27 1.73 3.63
CA LEU A 55 -12.16 2.21 4.47
C LEU A 55 -11.59 3.53 3.93
N SER A 56 -11.39 3.62 2.63
CA SER A 56 -10.82 4.83 2.00
C SER A 56 -11.75 6.04 2.12
N GLU A 57 -13.07 5.85 1.92
CA GLU A 57 -14.06 6.91 2.09
C GLU A 57 -14.23 7.29 3.56
N PHE A 58 -14.18 6.32 4.47
CA PHE A 58 -14.25 6.59 5.90
C PHE A 58 -13.02 7.39 6.39
N LEU A 59 -11.81 7.09 5.93
CA LEU A 59 -10.64 7.91 6.23
C LEU A 59 -10.85 9.36 5.77
N ARG A 60 -11.33 9.56 4.54
CA ARG A 60 -11.61 10.91 4.03
C ARG A 60 -12.64 11.65 4.87
N GLN A 61 -13.71 10.96 5.27
CA GLN A 61 -14.71 11.53 6.15
C GLN A 61 -14.09 11.97 7.48
N CYS A 62 -13.31 11.10 8.15
CA CYS A 62 -12.65 11.45 9.40
C CYS A 62 -11.66 12.61 9.26
N LEU A 63 -10.91 12.69 8.14
CA LEU A 63 -10.02 13.82 7.85
C LEU A 63 -10.81 15.12 7.71
N ALA A 64 -11.92 15.10 6.98
CA ALA A 64 -12.78 16.26 6.79
C ALA A 64 -13.44 16.72 8.11
N GLU A 65 -13.92 15.78 8.93
CA GLU A 65 -14.47 16.06 10.26
C GLU A 65 -13.42 16.61 11.23
N GLY A 66 -12.17 16.17 11.10
CA GLY A 66 -11.02 16.71 11.83
C GLY A 66 -10.48 18.05 11.29
N GLY A 67 -11.12 18.64 10.27
CA GLY A 67 -10.69 19.90 9.67
C GLY A 67 -9.38 19.82 8.88
N VAL A 68 -8.93 18.62 8.51
CA VAL A 68 -7.70 18.41 7.75
C VAL A 68 -7.95 18.69 6.28
N MET A 69 -7.25 19.69 5.76
CA MET A 69 -7.28 20.08 4.35
C MET A 69 -6.00 19.60 3.66
N LEU A 70 -6.07 18.44 3.02
CA LEU A 70 -5.02 17.92 2.16
C LEU A 70 -5.51 17.86 0.71
N ASP A 71 -4.65 18.23 -0.24
CA ASP A 71 -5.00 18.19 -1.67
C ASP A 71 -5.04 16.73 -2.14
N LEU A 72 -6.23 16.24 -2.50
CA LEU A 72 -6.40 14.86 -2.94
C LEU A 72 -5.96 14.72 -4.40
N VAL A 73 -4.97 13.86 -4.65
CA VAL A 73 -4.48 13.53 -5.99
C VAL A 73 -5.18 12.32 -6.59
N SER A 74 -5.57 11.35 -5.76
CA SER A 74 -6.35 10.21 -6.24
C SER A 74 -7.70 10.64 -6.79
N PRO A 75 -8.28 9.93 -7.78
CA PRO A 75 -9.64 10.20 -8.24
C PRO A 75 -10.65 10.27 -7.09
N ALA A 76 -11.56 11.26 -7.13
CA ALA A 76 -12.60 11.41 -6.11
C ALA A 76 -13.58 10.22 -6.14
N ASP A 77 -13.92 9.74 -7.34
CA ASP A 77 -14.75 8.55 -7.55
C ASP A 77 -14.04 7.28 -7.02
N PRO A 78 -14.60 6.58 -6.02
CA PRO A 78 -14.06 5.32 -5.51
C PRO A 78 -14.00 4.20 -6.55
N GLY A 79 -14.86 4.24 -7.59
CA GLY A 79 -14.85 3.26 -8.69
C GLY A 79 -13.69 3.44 -9.66
N ALA A 80 -13.10 4.64 -9.70
CA ALA A 80 -12.00 5.00 -10.60
C ALA A 80 -10.61 4.87 -9.96
N ARG A 81 -10.50 4.27 -8.76
CA ARG A 81 -9.22 4.13 -8.04
C ARG A 81 -9.04 2.76 -7.39
N GLY A 82 -7.78 2.43 -7.12
CA GLY A 82 -7.41 1.21 -6.39
C GLY A 82 -7.49 1.38 -4.86
N SER A 83 -6.84 0.48 -4.14
CA SER A 83 -6.87 0.41 -2.67
C SER A 83 -5.87 1.35 -1.99
N GLN A 84 -5.84 2.62 -2.40
CA GLN A 84 -4.95 3.65 -1.84
C GLN A 84 -5.52 5.06 -2.03
N LEU A 85 -5.10 5.98 -1.16
CA LEU A 85 -5.33 7.42 -1.31
C LEU A 85 -4.01 8.16 -1.25
N SER A 86 -3.81 9.05 -2.22
CA SER A 86 -2.65 9.92 -2.32
C SER A 86 -3.09 11.37 -2.12
N PHE A 87 -2.37 12.06 -1.24
CA PHE A 87 -2.55 13.47 -0.94
C PHE A 87 -1.26 14.24 -1.25
N ARG A 88 -1.38 15.43 -1.80
CA ARG A 88 -0.26 16.32 -2.09
C ARG A 88 0.00 17.27 -0.93
N HIS A 89 1.26 17.40 -0.55
CA HIS A 89 1.73 18.38 0.41
C HIS A 89 3.23 18.61 0.19
N GLU A 90 3.68 19.87 0.15
CA GLU A 90 5.10 20.23 -0.07
C GLU A 90 6.03 19.50 0.93
N GLU A 91 5.59 19.42 2.18
CA GLU A 91 6.30 18.75 3.28
C GLU A 91 5.87 17.28 3.49
N ALA A 92 5.35 16.61 2.45
CA ALA A 92 4.81 15.25 2.56
C ALA A 92 5.81 14.24 3.15
N TYR A 93 7.10 14.37 2.84
CA TYR A 93 8.14 13.51 3.41
C TYR A 93 8.17 13.63 4.95
N ALA A 94 8.28 14.85 5.46
CA ALA A 94 8.40 15.09 6.90
C ALA A 94 7.11 14.72 7.66
N ILE A 95 5.95 15.00 7.07
CA ILE A 95 4.67 14.56 7.61
C ILE A 95 4.60 13.03 7.67
N CYS A 96 5.01 12.34 6.60
CA CYS A 96 5.06 10.88 6.59
C CYS A 96 5.96 10.31 7.69
N GLN A 97 7.15 10.90 7.90
CA GLN A 97 8.06 10.45 8.96
C GLN A 97 7.48 10.69 10.37
N ALA A 98 6.84 11.84 10.59
CA ALA A 98 6.17 12.13 11.86
C ALA A 98 5.00 11.16 12.13
N LEU A 99 4.25 10.77 11.10
CA LEU A 99 3.19 9.77 11.19
C LEU A 99 3.76 8.37 11.48
N ILE A 100 4.85 7.97 10.83
CA ILE A 100 5.54 6.69 11.07
C ILE A 100 6.02 6.63 12.53
N ALA A 101 6.57 7.72 13.06
CA ALA A 101 6.98 7.79 14.47
C ALA A 101 5.82 7.63 15.45
N ARG A 102 4.59 7.92 15.01
CA ARG A 102 3.33 7.70 15.76
C ARG A 102 2.67 6.33 15.48
N GLY A 103 3.31 5.47 14.68
CA GLY A 103 2.80 4.16 14.30
C GLY A 103 1.82 4.15 13.13
N VAL A 104 1.58 5.29 12.47
CA VAL A 104 0.77 5.39 11.26
C VAL A 104 1.68 5.26 10.04
N ILE A 105 1.76 4.05 9.50
CA ILE A 105 2.70 3.72 8.42
C ILE A 105 2.05 3.96 7.06
N GLY A 106 2.42 5.08 6.42
CA GLY A 106 2.17 5.35 5.01
C GLY A 106 3.46 5.29 4.19
N ASP A 107 3.44 5.83 2.98
CA ASP A 107 4.65 6.06 2.20
C ASP A 107 4.67 7.43 1.52
N PHE A 108 5.87 7.96 1.34
CA PHE A 108 6.13 9.18 0.59
C PHE A 108 6.49 8.84 -0.86
N ARG A 109 5.94 9.59 -1.81
CA ARG A 109 6.36 9.55 -3.22
C ARG A 109 6.82 10.92 -3.65
N ASP A 110 8.05 10.96 -4.15
CA ASP A 110 8.66 12.18 -4.67
C ASP A 110 7.80 12.76 -5.81
N PRO A 111 7.62 14.09 -5.89
CA PRO A 111 8.25 15.09 -5.01
C PRO A 111 7.49 15.40 -3.71
N ASP A 112 6.18 15.17 -3.64
CA ASP A 112 5.32 15.82 -2.65
C ASP A 112 4.04 15.02 -2.31
N ILE A 113 4.07 13.69 -2.43
CA ILE A 113 2.90 12.84 -2.21
C ILE A 113 3.02 12.07 -0.91
N LEU A 114 2.00 12.20 -0.05
CA LEU A 114 1.73 11.35 1.09
C LEU A 114 0.68 10.31 0.70
N ARG A 115 0.99 9.02 0.82
CA ARG A 115 0.11 7.93 0.38
C ARG A 115 -0.25 6.99 1.52
N PHE A 116 -1.53 6.65 1.58
CA PHE A 116 -2.11 5.68 2.48
C PHE A 116 -2.64 4.49 1.68
N GLY A 117 -2.15 3.29 1.98
CA GLY A 117 -2.67 2.04 1.41
C GLY A 117 -3.71 1.42 2.32
N PHE A 118 -4.73 0.79 1.73
CA PHE A 118 -5.78 0.10 2.46
C PHE A 118 -5.65 -1.40 2.22
N ALA A 119 -5.34 -2.17 3.27
CA ALA A 119 -5.33 -3.62 3.20
C ALA A 119 -6.58 -4.17 3.90
N PRO A 120 -7.70 -4.36 3.16
CA PRO A 120 -9.01 -4.65 3.75
C PRO A 120 -9.06 -5.98 4.51
N ALA A 121 -8.15 -6.91 4.24
CA ALA A 121 -8.09 -8.19 4.94
C ALA A 121 -7.82 -8.03 6.46
N TYR A 122 -7.04 -7.02 6.86
CA TYR A 122 -6.61 -6.86 8.25
C TYR A 122 -6.79 -5.45 8.83
N LEU A 123 -7.05 -4.43 8.00
CA LEU A 123 -7.37 -3.09 8.50
C LEU A 123 -8.84 -2.97 8.95
N ARG A 124 -9.03 -2.17 9.99
CA ARG A 124 -10.32 -1.87 10.63
C ARG A 124 -10.68 -0.40 10.40
N PHE A 125 -11.96 -0.08 10.50
CA PHE A 125 -12.42 1.31 10.47
C PHE A 125 -11.84 2.14 11.63
N ALA A 126 -11.67 1.52 12.81
CA ALA A 126 -11.02 2.17 13.95
C ALA A 126 -9.60 2.65 13.61
N ASP A 127 -8.83 1.87 12.84
CA ASP A 127 -7.47 2.26 12.42
C ASP A 127 -7.50 3.51 11.52
N MET A 128 -8.57 3.70 10.72
CA MET A 128 -8.74 4.88 9.88
C MET A 128 -9.05 6.13 10.71
N ALA A 129 -9.91 5.99 11.72
CA ALA A 129 -10.23 7.08 12.63
C ALA A 129 -9.01 7.50 13.46
N GLU A 130 -8.24 6.51 13.96
CA GLU A 130 -6.98 6.76 14.68
C GLU A 130 -5.93 7.42 13.78
N ALA A 131 -5.77 6.95 12.54
CA ALA A 131 -4.88 7.55 11.57
C ALA A 131 -5.28 8.99 11.25
N ALA A 132 -6.56 9.27 10.99
CA ALA A 132 -7.05 10.62 10.71
C ALA A 132 -6.80 11.58 11.88
N ARG A 133 -7.02 11.13 13.13
CA ARG A 133 -6.69 11.90 14.33
C ARG A 133 -5.20 12.24 14.39
N HIS A 134 -4.33 11.26 14.15
CA HIS A 134 -2.89 11.50 14.15
C HIS A 134 -2.45 12.45 13.04
N VAL A 135 -3.06 12.38 11.86
CA VAL A 135 -2.82 13.34 10.77
C VAL A 135 -3.19 14.76 11.22
N ALA A 136 -4.37 14.95 11.80
CA ALA A 136 -4.81 16.24 12.30
C ALA A 136 -3.82 16.81 13.34
N GLU A 137 -3.45 16.01 14.33
CA GLU A 137 -2.52 16.42 15.39
C GLU A 137 -1.12 16.76 14.85
N VAL A 138 -0.59 15.98 13.89
CA VAL A 138 0.72 16.26 13.27
C VAL A 138 0.69 17.59 12.53
N LEU A 139 -0.37 17.84 11.77
CA LEU A 139 -0.52 19.09 11.00
C LEU A 139 -0.74 20.30 11.92
N GLU A 140 -1.59 20.18 12.93
CA GLU A 140 -1.91 21.26 13.87
C GLU A 140 -0.71 21.63 14.76
N SER A 141 -0.03 20.63 15.32
CA SER A 141 1.12 20.87 16.20
C SER A 141 2.38 21.33 15.45
N GLY A 142 2.45 21.09 14.15
CA GLY A 142 3.66 21.33 13.35
C GLY A 142 4.82 20.40 13.71
N GLU A 143 4.58 19.28 14.39
CA GLU A 143 5.62 18.35 14.86
C GLU A 143 6.53 17.86 13.73
N TRP A 144 6.01 17.71 12.52
CA TRP A 144 6.77 17.34 11.32
C TRP A 144 7.92 18.32 11.00
N GLN A 145 7.94 19.52 11.57
CA GLN A 145 9.02 20.50 11.38
C GLN A 145 10.30 20.18 12.17
N LYS A 146 10.25 19.23 13.11
CA LYS A 146 11.44 18.80 13.85
C LYS A 146 12.52 18.30 12.88
N ALA A 147 13.78 18.59 13.20
CA ALA A 147 14.92 18.26 12.34
C ALA A 147 15.00 16.76 11.99
N GLU A 148 14.64 15.89 12.94
CA GLU A 148 14.64 14.43 12.76
C GLU A 148 13.71 13.93 11.64
N PHE A 149 12.64 14.65 11.33
CA PHE A 149 11.70 14.26 10.27
C PHE A 149 12.05 14.85 8.90
N ARG A 150 13.00 15.76 8.84
CA ARG A 150 13.43 16.43 7.59
C ARG A 150 14.60 15.74 6.91
N GLU A 151 15.31 14.88 7.62
CA GLU A 151 16.45 14.17 7.06
C GLU A 151 15.98 13.04 6.13
N ARG A 152 16.26 13.17 4.82
CA ARG A 152 15.92 12.14 3.83
C ARG A 152 16.85 10.95 4.00
N ALA A 153 16.30 9.80 4.38
CA ALA A 153 17.06 8.55 4.41
C ALA A 153 17.62 8.24 3.01
N ALA A 154 18.83 7.69 2.94
CA ALA A 154 19.52 7.40 1.68
C ALA A 154 18.79 6.37 0.78
N VAL A 155 17.80 5.68 1.33
CA VAL A 155 16.91 4.77 0.61
C VAL A 155 15.48 5.11 1.04
N THR A 156 14.71 5.73 0.15
CA THR A 156 13.26 5.96 0.28
C THR A 156 12.47 4.85 -0.39
#